data_AF-A0A8J6D8U2-F1
#
_entry.id   AF-A0A8J6D8U2-F1
#
_cell.length_a   1.000
_cell.length_b   1.000
_cell.length_c   1.000
_cell.angle_alpha   90.00
_cell.angle_beta   90.00
_cell.angle_gamma   90.00
#
_symmetry.space_group_name_H-M   'P 1'
#
loop_
_entity.id
_entity.type
_entity.pdbx_description
1 polymer ?
#
loop_
_entity_poly.entity_id
_entity_poly.type
_entity_poly.pdbx_seq_one_letter_code
_entity_poly.pdbx_strand_id
1 'polypeptide(L)'
;MVPIINFSNSDLGGYDLKEKQFPVILDWTIGNLGCSVAKEDMSSFACKENSKCVQSENSSGYICKCCDGYDGNPYLTNGCQVTIVQVRRV
;
A
#
# COMPACT_ATOMS: atom_id res chain seq x y z
N MET A 1 -6.42 -1.60 -11.83
CA MET A 1 -7.74 -1.45 -11.19
C MET A 1 -7.74 -2.24 -9.88
N VAL A 2 -7.37 -1.58 -8.78
CA VAL A 2 -7.61 -2.14 -7.44
C VAL A 2 -9.07 -1.77 -7.12
N PRO A 3 -9.96 -2.73 -6.86
CA PRO A 3 -11.35 -2.41 -6.57
C PRO A 3 -11.41 -1.57 -5.28
N ILE A 4 -12.10 -0.43 -5.37
CA ILE A 4 -12.50 0.33 -4.18
C ILE A 4 -13.46 -0.58 -3.41
N ILE A 5 -13.04 -1.04 -2.23
CA ILE A 5 -13.90 -1.87 -1.39
C ILE A 5 -14.79 -0.93 -0.59
N ASN A 6 -16.07 -0.88 -0.95
CA ASN A 6 -17.04 -0.04 -0.28
C ASN A 6 -17.57 -0.76 0.96
N PHE A 7 -16.92 -0.52 2.11
CA PHE A 7 -17.35 -1.06 3.39
C PHE A 7 -18.47 -0.21 4.00
N SER A 8 -19.54 -0.86 4.45
CA SER A 8 -20.68 -0.25 5.11
C SER A 8 -20.90 -0.83 6.50
N ASN A 9 -21.61 -0.10 7.36
CA ASN A 9 -21.96 -0.60 8.69
C ASN A 9 -22.82 -1.88 8.64
N SER A 10 -23.58 -2.09 7.55
CA SER A 10 -24.33 -3.32 7.31
C SER A 10 -23.43 -4.54 7.11
N ASP A 11 -22.22 -4.37 6.57
CA ASP A 11 -21.25 -5.47 6.42
C ASP A 11 -20.69 -5.95 7.77
N LEU A 12 -20.86 -5.12 8.81
CA LEU A 12 -20.55 -5.43 10.20
C LEU A 12 -21.80 -5.86 11.00
N GLY A 13 -22.98 -5.80 10.39
CA GLY A 13 -24.26 -6.11 11.04
C GLY A 13 -24.39 -7.59 11.35
N GLY A 14 -24.44 -7.94 12.64
CA GLY A 14 -24.62 -9.33 13.11
C GLY A 14 -23.35 -10.02 13.59
N TYR A 15 -22.20 -9.34 13.57
CA TYR A 15 -20.97 -9.82 14.19
C TYR A 15 -20.75 -9.15 15.55
N ASP A 16 -20.48 -9.94 16.59
CA ASP A 16 -19.96 -9.41 17.85
C ASP A 16 -18.50 -8.98 17.63
N LEU A 17 -18.28 -7.67 17.53
CA LEU A 17 -16.98 -7.05 17.23
C LEU A 17 -15.96 -7.23 18.35
N LYS A 18 -16.36 -7.77 19.50
CA LYS A 18 -15.48 -7.92 20.66
C LYS A 18 -14.49 -9.08 20.55
N GLU A 19 -14.73 -10.05 19.65
CA GLU A 19 -13.92 -11.28 19.60
C GLU A 19 -13.42 -11.70 18.20
N LYS A 20 -13.65 -10.89 17.15
CA LYS A 20 -13.23 -11.24 15.77
C LYS A 20 -12.23 -10.25 15.19
N GLN A 21 -11.18 -10.78 14.58
CA GLN A 21 -10.27 -10.02 13.71
C GLN A 21 -10.84 -10.00 12.29
N PHE A 22 -10.93 -8.81 11.71
CA PHE A 22 -11.37 -8.61 10.33
C PHE A 22 -10.21 -8.11 9.47
N PRO A 23 -10.13 -8.53 8.20
CA PRO A 23 -9.18 -7.92 7.27
C PRO A 23 -9.59 -6.47 7.03
N VAL A 24 -8.75 -5.53 7.46
CA VAL A 24 -8.94 -4.09 7.23
C VAL A 24 -8.12 -3.68 6.02
N ILE A 25 -8.74 -2.93 5.11
CA ILE A 25 -8.06 -2.28 4.00
C ILE A 25 -8.10 -0.79 4.24
N LEU A 26 -6.93 -0.18 4.33
CA LEU A 26 -6.78 1.25 4.46
C LEU A 26 -6.59 1.80 3.03
N ASP A 27 -7.28 2.89 2.70
CA ASP A 27 -7.11 3.64 1.45
C ASP A 27 -6.50 5.00 1.80
N TRP A 28 -5.31 5.30 1.25
CA TRP A 28 -4.56 6.50 1.60
C TRP A 28 -3.65 6.98 0.48
N THR A 29 -3.31 8.27 0.53
CA THR A 29 -2.26 8.89 -0.28
C THR A 29 -1.32 9.71 0.57
N ILE A 30 -0.11 9.92 0.07
CA ILE A 30 0.88 10.78 0.70
C ILE A 30 0.78 12.17 0.12
N GLY A 31 0.55 13.13 1.01
CA GLY A 31 0.50 14.55 0.68
C GLY A 31 -0.52 14.85 -0.44
N ASN A 32 -0.29 15.95 -1.13
CA ASN A 32 -1.11 16.41 -2.24
C ASN A 32 -0.33 16.48 -3.56
N LEU A 33 0.98 16.18 -3.53
CA LEU A 33 1.87 16.27 -4.68
C LEU A 33 1.92 14.96 -5.46
N GLY A 34 2.07 15.07 -6.78
CA GLY A 34 2.30 13.91 -7.63
C GLY A 34 3.73 13.37 -7.53
N CYS A 35 3.94 12.18 -8.10
CA CYS A 35 5.23 11.49 -8.09
C CYS A 35 6.38 12.29 -8.70
N SER A 36 6.12 13.10 -9.74
CA SER A 36 7.14 13.91 -10.39
C SER A 36 7.72 14.95 -9.43
N VAL A 37 6.85 15.69 -8.75
CA VAL A 37 7.22 16.75 -7.81
C VAL A 37 7.74 16.17 -6.50
N ALA A 38 7.11 15.12 -5.98
CA ALA A 38 7.51 14.51 -4.72
C ALA A 38 8.94 13.94 -4.73
N LYS A 39 9.46 13.55 -5.91
CA LYS A 39 10.83 13.05 -6.07
C LYS A 39 11.88 14.15 -6.05
N GLU A 40 11.50 15.42 -6.25
CA GLU A 40 12.43 16.54 -6.24
C GLU A 40 12.93 16.84 -4.82
N ASP A 41 12.07 16.64 -3.82
CA ASP A 41 12.44 16.72 -2.41
C ASP A 41 12.63 15.32 -1.79
N MET A 42 13.82 14.77 -1.95
CA MET A 42 14.18 13.47 -1.39
C MET A 42 14.11 13.41 0.14
N SER A 43 14.12 14.55 0.84
CA SER A 43 14.04 14.57 2.30
C SER A 43 12.64 14.27 2.82
N SER A 44 11.61 14.69 2.07
CA SER A 44 10.20 14.41 2.36
C SER A 44 9.65 13.22 1.57
N PHE A 45 10.38 12.74 0.55
CA PHE A 45 9.96 11.60 -0.26
C PHE A 45 9.85 10.30 0.56
N ALA A 46 8.62 9.80 0.67
CA ALA A 46 8.32 8.67 1.53
C ALA A 46 8.75 7.29 1.01
N CYS A 47 8.86 7.08 -0.31
CA CYS A 47 9.15 5.75 -0.86
C CYS A 47 10.61 5.36 -0.60
N LYS A 48 10.82 4.11 -0.17
CA LYS A 48 12.15 3.57 0.17
C LYS A 48 12.70 2.69 -0.96
N GLU A 49 13.83 2.03 -0.69
CA GLU A 49 14.54 1.22 -1.66
C GLU A 49 13.65 0.09 -2.21
N ASN A 50 13.91 -0.33 -3.45
CA ASN A 50 13.14 -1.36 -4.16
C ASN A 50 11.62 -1.08 -4.23
N SER A 51 11.25 0.21 -4.22
CA SER A 51 9.87 0.64 -4.39
C SER A 51 9.73 1.72 -5.48
N LYS A 52 8.54 1.80 -6.06
CA LYS A 52 8.13 2.76 -7.07
C LYS A 52 7.03 3.66 -6.52
N CYS A 53 7.09 4.92 -6.92
CA CYS A 53 6.02 5.88 -6.71
C CYS A 53 4.91 5.65 -7.72
N VAL A 54 3.66 5.60 -7.27
CA VAL A 54 2.47 5.46 -8.11
C VAL A 54 1.55 6.64 -7.83
N GLN A 55 1.23 7.39 -8.88
CA GLN A 55 0.27 8.50 -8.81
C GLN A 55 -1.11 7.94 -8.43
N SER A 56 -1.80 8.59 -7.49
CA SER A 56 -3.20 8.22 -7.24
C SER A 56 -4.08 8.69 -8.41
N GLU A 57 -4.95 7.80 -8.89
CA GLU A 57 -5.88 8.08 -10.00
C GLU A 57 -7.12 8.84 -9.51
N ASN A 58 -7.54 8.62 -8.27
CA ASN A 58 -8.81 9.12 -7.72
C ASN A 58 -8.61 10.23 -6.67
N SER A 59 -7.38 10.51 -6.26
CA SER A 59 -7.07 11.50 -5.24
C SER A 59 -5.75 12.22 -5.55
N SER A 60 -5.56 13.39 -4.96
CA SER A 60 -4.27 14.05 -4.95
C SER A 60 -3.27 13.28 -4.09
N GLY A 61 -1.98 13.41 -4.43
CA GLY A 61 -0.90 12.67 -3.78
C GLY A 61 -0.45 11.43 -4.57
N TYR A 62 0.34 10.61 -3.88
CA TYR A 62 0.90 9.37 -4.44
C TYR A 62 0.96 8.27 -3.38
N ILE A 63 1.15 7.04 -3.83
CA ILE A 63 1.44 5.89 -2.97
C ILE A 63 2.78 5.28 -3.35
N CYS A 64 3.38 4.54 -2.42
CA CYS A 64 4.58 3.75 -2.70
C CYS A 64 4.15 2.30 -2.87
N LYS A 65 4.77 1.62 -3.84
CA LYS A 65 4.52 0.21 -4.12
C LYS A 65 5.86 -0.49 -4.31
N CYS A 66 6.06 -1.67 -3.75
CA CYS A 66 7.27 -2.43 -4.05
C CYS A 66 7.42 -2.68 -5.57
N CYS A 67 8.66 -2.71 -6.03
CA CYS A 67 8.99 -3.09 -7.39
C CYS A 67 8.56 -4.53 -7.64
N ASP A 68 8.40 -4.90 -8.92
CA ASP A 68 7.94 -6.24 -9.26
C ASP A 68 9.01 -7.27 -8.84
N GLY A 69 8.58 -8.35 -8.17
CA GLY A 69 9.46 -9.33 -7.53
C GLY A 69 9.86 -9.00 -6.08
N TYR A 70 9.35 -7.90 -5.51
CA TYR A 70 9.51 -7.54 -4.11
C TYR A 70 8.15 -7.43 -3.42
N ASP A 71 8.10 -7.79 -2.15
CA ASP A 71 6.92 -7.69 -1.30
C ASP A 71 7.28 -7.13 0.09
N GLY A 72 6.29 -6.61 0.80
CA GLY A 72 6.43 -5.95 2.09
C GLY A 72 6.03 -4.48 2.08
N ASN A 73 6.56 -3.71 3.03
CA ASN A 73 6.13 -2.33 3.25
C ASN A 73 7.07 -1.32 2.55
N PRO A 74 6.63 -0.63 1.48
CA PRO A 74 7.49 0.26 0.69
C PRO A 74 7.84 1.59 1.38
N TYR A 75 7.30 1.86 2.56
CA TYR A 75 7.57 3.06 3.36
C TYR A 75 8.68 2.86 4.39
N LEU A 76 9.12 1.62 4.62
CA LEU A 76 10.17 1.27 5.57
C LEU A 76 11.50 1.01 4.85
N THR A 77 12.61 1.42 5.46
CA THR A 77 13.95 1.05 5.00
C THR A 77 14.09 -0.48 5.03
N ASN A 78 14.54 -1.08 3.92
CA ASN A 78 14.55 -2.54 3.72
C ASN A 78 13.17 -3.21 3.84
N GLY A 79 12.09 -2.44 3.69
CA GLY A 79 10.72 -2.95 3.83
C GLY A 79 10.23 -3.74 2.61
N CYS A 80 10.74 -3.46 1.42
CA CYS A 80 10.52 -4.27 0.23
C CYS A 80 11.62 -5.34 0.12
N GLN A 81 11.24 -6.60 0.37
CA GLN A 81 12.13 -7.75 0.33
C GLN A 81 11.83 -8.64 -0.88
N VAL A 82 12.84 -9.30 -1.41
CA VAL A 82 12.68 -10.19 -2.58
C VAL A 82 11.68 -11.28 -2.25
N THR A 83 10.66 -11.41 -3.11
CA THR A 83 9.71 -12.51 -3.01
C THR A 83 10.40 -13.79 -3.47
N ILE A 84 10.96 -14.53 -2.53
CA ILE A 84 11.38 -15.91 -2.81
C ILE A 84 10.09 -16.72 -2.92
N VAL A 85 9.61 -16.92 -4.14
CA VAL A 85 8.60 -17.94 -4.40
C VAL A 85 9.24 -19.25 -3.94
N GLN A 86 8.85 -19.77 -2.78
CA GLN A 86 9.16 -21.14 -2.41
C GLN A 86 8.44 -22.00 -3.45
N VAL A 87 9.13 -22.31 -4.55
CA VAL A 87 8.73 -23.39 -5.43
C VAL A 87 8.83 -24.62 -4.56
N ARG A 88 7.71 -24.99 -3.92
CA ARG A 88 7.55 -26.33 -3.35
C ARG A 88 7.75 -27.25 -4.54
N ARG A 89 8.96 -27.78 -4.67
CA ARG A 89 9.22 -28.97 -5.47
C ARG A 89 8.36 -30.04 -4.81
N VAL A 90 7.20 -30.29 -5.41
CA VAL A 90 6.43 -31.51 -5.16
C VAL A 90 7.16 -32.63 -5.90
#